data_AF-A0A7S1T2G1-F1
#
_entry.id   AF-A0A7S1T2G1-F1
#
_cell.length_a   1.000
_cell.length_b   1.000
_cell.length_c   1.000
_cell.angle_alpha   90.00
_cell.angle_beta   90.00
_cell.angle_gamma   90.00
#
_symmetry.space_group_name_H-M   'P 1'
#
loop_
_entity.id
_entity.type
_entity.pdbx_description
1 polymer ?
#
loop_
_entity_poly.entity_id
_entity_poly.type
_entity_poly.pdbx_seq_one_letter_code
_entity_poly.pdbx_strand_id
1 'polypeptide(L)'
;MIQSWVQRVVPAYAAKAKWKDVQQPVTWLKDLFSKYVPDSLFEMKARYVAITPLNIMNYVTSLVNILEGLLKPENINNKAGQEVFELYFVFAMVWAFGSGMCEKDGINYRRNFDKWFKQTWTTIKFPGKGTVYDYFVNPKTQKFQPWAELVSDVEYNSDTPMSTVFVPTAETSSLRFFLDLMVGLRKPIMFVGGAGVGKTQLVKGKLAELGEDQMSLAIAFNYFTDVISFQKIMESPLEKKAGINFGPPGTKSLIYFVDDLNMPKLDLYETAMPISLMRQHLGWGHWFDRAKLTQKNINNTQYVACMNPTAGSFIINPRLQRLFMTVAMEFPGQDSLMKIYGTFINGHLKKFRDDVQELGTKILQAALALHDKVATSFRKTAVNFHYEFTVRHLANVFQGLLMS
;
A
#
# COMPACT_ATOMS: atom_id res chain seq x y z
N MET A 1 -0.78 24.05 -2.41
CA MET A 1 -0.07 22.77 -2.67
C MET A 1 -0.13 22.38 -4.14
N ILE A 2 -1.31 22.08 -4.70
CA ILE A 2 -1.47 21.61 -6.09
C ILE A 2 -0.77 22.52 -7.09
N GLN A 3 -1.03 23.83 -7.05
CA GLN A 3 -0.39 24.81 -7.95
C GLN A 3 1.14 24.77 -7.88
N SER A 4 1.71 24.74 -6.67
CA SER A 4 3.15 24.66 -6.45
C SER A 4 3.74 23.33 -6.97
N TRP A 5 3.05 22.21 -6.76
CA TRP A 5 3.47 20.92 -7.31
C TRP A 5 3.43 20.91 -8.84
N VAL A 6 2.33 21.39 -9.43
CA VAL A 6 2.17 21.48 -10.89
C VAL A 6 3.29 22.32 -11.51
N GLN A 7 3.59 23.49 -10.94
CA GLN A 7 4.65 24.37 -11.45
C GLN A 7 6.05 23.77 -11.34
N ARG A 8 6.30 22.87 -10.38
CA ARG A 8 7.63 22.28 -10.16
C ARG A 8 7.84 20.98 -10.96
N VAL A 9 6.84 20.10 -10.97
CA VAL A 9 6.99 18.72 -11.45
C VAL A 9 6.61 18.58 -12.92
N VAL A 10 5.51 19.20 -13.32
CA VAL A 10 4.94 19.00 -14.66
C VAL A 10 5.84 19.58 -15.76
N PRO A 11 6.43 20.80 -15.62
CA PRO A 11 7.37 21.31 -16.61
C PRO A 11 8.61 20.43 -16.79
N ALA A 12 9.15 19.90 -15.69
CA ALA A 12 10.31 19.02 -15.74
C ALA A 12 9.99 17.70 -16.47
N TYR A 13 8.81 17.15 -16.24
CA TYR A 13 8.29 16.01 -17.01
C TYR A 13 8.10 16.36 -18.49
N ALA A 14 7.43 17.46 -18.80
CA ALA A 14 7.13 17.86 -20.17
C ALA A 14 8.40 18.12 -20.99
N ALA A 15 9.45 18.68 -20.37
CA ALA A 15 10.76 18.81 -20.97
C ALA A 15 11.39 17.42 -21.27
N LYS A 16 11.37 16.49 -20.31
CA LYS A 16 11.87 15.11 -20.51
C LYS A 16 11.11 14.34 -21.59
N ALA A 17 9.80 14.53 -21.67
CA ALA A 17 8.93 13.93 -22.68
C ALA A 17 8.97 14.65 -24.05
N LYS A 18 9.76 15.74 -24.18
CA LYS A 18 9.94 16.52 -25.42
C LYS A 18 8.63 17.11 -25.97
N TRP A 19 7.82 17.71 -25.10
CA TRP A 19 6.63 18.45 -25.51
C TRP A 19 7.01 19.73 -26.26
N LYS A 20 6.23 20.08 -27.29
CA LYS A 20 6.44 21.33 -28.05
C LYS A 20 6.13 22.56 -27.19
N ASP A 21 5.03 22.50 -26.45
CA ASP A 21 4.67 23.47 -25.43
C ASP A 21 4.69 22.80 -24.05
N VAL A 22 5.60 23.26 -23.19
CA VAL A 22 5.76 22.76 -21.82
C VAL A 22 4.57 23.17 -20.93
N GLN A 23 3.85 24.23 -21.30
CA GLN A 23 2.67 24.70 -20.56
C GLN A 23 1.41 23.89 -20.87
N GLN A 24 1.34 23.21 -22.01
CA GLN A 24 0.14 22.44 -22.38
C GLN A 24 -0.20 21.35 -21.35
N PRO A 25 0.73 20.45 -20.93
CA PRO A 25 0.46 19.50 -19.85
C PRO A 25 0.11 20.15 -18.51
N VAL A 26 0.65 21.35 -18.24
CA VAL A 26 0.36 22.13 -17.02
C VAL A 26 -1.10 22.59 -17.03
N THR A 27 -1.58 23.12 -18.15
CA THR A 27 -2.96 23.57 -18.32
C THR A 27 -3.92 22.41 -18.20
N TRP A 28 -3.70 21.32 -18.94
CA TRP A 28 -4.56 20.14 -18.88
C TRP A 28 -4.68 19.56 -17.47
N LEU A 29 -3.56 19.43 -16.73
CA LEU A 29 -3.62 18.95 -15.36
C LEU A 29 -4.37 19.93 -14.43
N LYS A 30 -4.20 21.24 -14.59
CA LYS A 30 -4.96 22.23 -13.80
C LYS A 30 -6.47 22.11 -14.03
N ASP A 31 -6.87 21.92 -15.28
CA ASP A 31 -8.28 21.74 -15.63
C ASP A 31 -8.84 20.46 -15.01
N LEU A 32 -8.09 19.36 -15.08
CA LEU A 32 -8.46 18.09 -14.44
C LEU A 32 -8.54 18.21 -12.92
N PHE A 33 -7.58 18.89 -12.26
CA PHE A 33 -7.67 19.16 -10.82
C PHE A 33 -8.94 19.96 -10.48
N SER A 34 -9.28 20.96 -11.29
CA SER A 34 -10.44 21.81 -11.06
C SER A 34 -11.76 21.08 -11.31
N LYS A 35 -11.79 20.20 -12.32
CA LYS A 35 -12.95 19.37 -12.68
C LYS A 35 -13.26 18.29 -11.62
N TYR A 36 -12.24 17.57 -11.16
CA TYR A 36 -12.44 16.32 -10.43
C TYR A 36 -12.32 16.43 -8.91
N VAL A 37 -11.38 17.26 -8.42
CA VAL A 37 -10.97 17.21 -7.00
C VAL A 37 -11.96 17.86 -6.04
N PRO A 38 -12.55 19.05 -6.31
CA PRO A 38 -13.46 19.69 -5.36
C PRO A 38 -14.67 18.83 -4.98
N ASP A 39 -15.41 18.33 -5.98
CA ASP A 39 -16.62 17.54 -5.75
C ASP A 39 -16.31 16.19 -5.11
N SER A 40 -15.21 15.57 -5.50
CA SER A 40 -14.79 14.30 -4.92
C SER A 40 -14.33 14.44 -3.48
N LEU A 41 -13.62 15.52 -3.14
CA LEU A 41 -13.25 15.82 -1.75
C LEU A 41 -14.49 16.08 -0.90
N PHE A 42 -15.48 16.80 -1.44
CA PHE A 42 -16.74 17.04 -0.76
C PHE A 42 -17.45 15.71 -0.46
N GLU A 43 -17.60 14.85 -1.47
CA GLU A 43 -18.24 13.54 -1.29
C GLU A 43 -17.49 12.67 -0.28
N MET A 44 -16.15 12.60 -0.38
CA MET A 44 -15.35 11.79 0.55
C MET A 44 -15.51 12.24 1.99
N LYS A 45 -15.59 13.55 2.23
CA LYS A 45 -15.79 14.10 3.58
C LYS A 45 -17.23 13.87 4.07
N ALA A 46 -18.21 13.90 3.18
CA ALA A 46 -19.62 13.85 3.53
C ALA A 46 -20.11 12.42 3.81
N ARG A 47 -19.64 11.43 3.05
CA ARG A 47 -20.29 10.10 3.01
C ARG A 47 -19.37 8.91 3.24
N TYR A 48 -18.05 9.10 3.23
CA TYR A 48 -17.10 7.99 3.25
C TYR A 48 -16.26 7.99 4.52
N VAL A 49 -16.04 6.78 5.04
CA VAL A 49 -15.18 6.55 6.20
C VAL A 49 -14.06 5.61 5.78
N ALA A 50 -12.82 6.10 5.85
CA ALA A 50 -11.64 5.30 5.60
C ALA A 50 -11.31 4.40 6.81
N ILE A 51 -10.45 3.40 6.59
CA ILE A 51 -10.00 2.45 7.61
C ILE A 51 -9.40 3.14 8.85
N THR A 52 -8.76 4.29 8.63
CA THR A 52 -8.28 5.22 9.65
C THR A 52 -8.71 6.63 9.28
N PRO A 53 -8.88 7.56 10.24
CA PRO A 53 -9.24 8.95 9.92
C PRO A 53 -8.24 9.59 8.94
N LEU A 54 -8.71 9.96 7.75
CA LEU A 54 -7.90 10.63 6.72
C LEU A 54 -8.33 12.09 6.57
N ASN A 55 -7.35 12.98 6.56
CA ASN A 55 -7.58 14.41 6.29
C ASN A 55 -7.63 14.68 4.78
N ILE A 56 -8.23 15.80 4.38
CA ILE A 56 -8.28 16.26 2.98
C ILE A 56 -6.88 16.24 2.34
N MET A 57 -5.87 16.65 3.10
CA MET A 57 -4.48 16.71 2.63
C MET A 57 -3.92 15.33 2.25
N ASN A 58 -4.39 14.25 2.87
CA ASN A 58 -3.96 12.89 2.52
C ASN A 58 -4.37 12.52 1.11
N TYR A 59 -5.63 12.78 0.74
CA TYR A 59 -6.14 12.48 -0.59
C TYR A 59 -5.39 13.26 -1.67
N VAL A 60 -5.20 14.57 -1.45
CA VAL A 60 -4.48 15.44 -2.38
C VAL A 60 -3.00 15.05 -2.50
N THR A 61 -2.33 14.78 -1.37
CA THR A 61 -0.91 14.37 -1.36
C THR A 61 -0.74 13.02 -2.05
N SER A 62 -1.63 12.06 -1.80
CA SER A 62 -1.61 10.76 -2.47
C SER A 62 -1.82 10.90 -3.98
N LEU A 63 -2.76 11.75 -4.41
CA LEU A 63 -3.03 12.00 -5.83
C LEU A 63 -1.82 12.57 -6.55
N VAL A 64 -1.22 13.65 -6.02
CA VAL A 64 -0.03 14.24 -6.66
C VAL A 64 1.16 13.30 -6.64
N ASN A 65 1.29 12.46 -5.60
CA ASN A 65 2.37 11.48 -5.53
C ASN A 65 2.22 10.36 -6.56
N ILE A 66 1.00 9.84 -6.73
CA ILE A 66 0.72 8.82 -7.74
C ILE A 66 0.93 9.43 -9.14
N LEU A 67 0.39 10.62 -9.40
CA LEU A 67 0.58 11.32 -10.67
C LEU A 67 2.06 11.55 -10.98
N GLU A 68 2.88 11.96 -10.00
CA GLU A 68 4.32 12.13 -10.20
C GLU A 68 5.01 10.85 -10.68
N GLY A 69 4.57 9.69 -10.19
CA GLY A 69 5.09 8.39 -10.61
C GLY A 69 4.58 7.93 -11.97
N LEU A 70 3.38 8.38 -12.35
CA LEU A 70 2.75 8.04 -13.63
C LEU A 70 3.16 8.97 -14.77
N LEU A 71 3.49 10.24 -14.48
CA LEU A 71 3.98 11.23 -15.43
C LEU A 71 5.42 10.92 -15.86
N LYS A 72 5.55 9.86 -16.65
CA LYS A 72 6.79 9.42 -17.28
C LYS A 72 6.62 9.40 -18.80
N PRO A 73 7.67 9.73 -19.59
CA PRO A 73 7.60 9.68 -21.05
C PRO A 73 7.16 8.33 -21.62
N GLU A 74 7.45 7.25 -20.89
CA GLU A 74 7.06 5.87 -21.21
C GLU A 74 5.55 5.63 -21.14
N ASN A 75 4.87 6.33 -20.24
CA ASN A 75 3.42 6.22 -20.03
C ASN A 75 2.67 7.24 -20.88
N ILE A 76 3.14 8.49 -20.86
CA ILE A 76 2.55 9.62 -21.55
C ILE A 76 3.65 10.31 -22.33
N ASN A 77 3.64 10.12 -23.65
CA ASN A 77 4.60 10.75 -24.56
C ASN A 77 4.03 12.08 -25.11
N ASN A 78 4.85 12.83 -25.85
CA ASN A 78 4.46 14.10 -26.48
C ASN A 78 3.41 14.00 -27.61
N LYS A 79 3.00 12.78 -27.98
CA LYS A 79 1.89 12.54 -28.93
C LYS A 79 0.57 12.25 -28.21
N ALA A 80 0.59 12.10 -26.89
CA ALA A 80 -0.60 11.81 -26.11
C ALA A 80 -1.57 13.00 -26.14
N GLY A 81 -2.86 12.71 -26.36
CA GLY A 81 -3.92 13.71 -26.24
C GLY A 81 -4.30 13.99 -24.79
N GLN A 82 -5.16 14.99 -24.58
CA GLN A 82 -5.73 15.32 -23.27
C GLN A 82 -6.49 14.13 -22.66
N GLU A 83 -7.14 13.30 -23.48
CA GLU A 83 -7.85 12.08 -23.05
C GLU A 83 -6.94 11.08 -22.31
N VAL A 84 -5.68 10.96 -22.74
CA VAL A 84 -4.70 10.08 -22.08
C VAL A 84 -4.30 10.65 -20.71
N PHE A 85 -4.12 11.98 -20.61
CA PHE A 85 -3.90 12.62 -19.31
C PHE A 85 -5.07 12.40 -18.38
N GLU A 86 -6.29 12.54 -18.88
CA GLU A 86 -7.51 12.30 -18.12
C GLU A 86 -7.64 10.83 -17.67
N LEU A 87 -7.27 9.87 -18.52
CA LEU A 87 -7.21 8.45 -18.17
C LEU A 87 -6.28 8.18 -16.99
N TYR A 88 -5.03 8.65 -17.05
CA TYR A 88 -4.06 8.47 -15.97
C TYR A 88 -4.47 9.26 -14.72
N PHE A 89 -5.10 10.42 -14.88
CA PHE A 89 -5.62 11.21 -13.76
C PHE A 89 -6.75 10.48 -13.04
N VAL A 90 -7.72 9.94 -13.78
CA VAL A 90 -8.82 9.14 -13.24
C VAL A 90 -8.29 7.89 -12.53
N PHE A 91 -7.34 7.18 -13.13
CA PHE A 91 -6.69 6.04 -12.46
C PHE A 91 -5.99 6.45 -11.15
N ALA A 92 -5.21 7.54 -11.17
CA ALA A 92 -4.53 8.03 -9.97
C ALA A 92 -5.51 8.46 -8.88
N MET A 93 -6.64 9.03 -9.28
CA MET A 93 -7.67 9.53 -8.38
C MET A 93 -8.45 8.40 -7.70
N VAL A 94 -8.82 7.35 -8.45
CA VAL A 94 -9.45 6.15 -7.87
C VAL A 94 -8.62 5.62 -6.72
N TRP A 95 -7.31 5.49 -6.92
CA TRP A 95 -6.42 4.98 -5.90
C TRP A 95 -6.12 6.01 -4.81
N ALA A 96 -5.92 7.29 -5.12
CA ALA A 96 -5.66 8.29 -4.09
C ALA A 96 -6.83 8.49 -3.11
N PHE A 97 -8.08 8.37 -3.58
CA PHE A 97 -9.28 8.59 -2.80
C PHE A 97 -9.86 7.29 -2.26
N GLY A 98 -9.80 6.22 -3.04
CA GLY A 98 -10.37 4.92 -2.72
C GLY A 98 -9.44 3.96 -1.98
N SER A 99 -8.11 4.13 -2.05
CA SER A 99 -7.18 3.14 -1.48
C SER A 99 -7.35 2.95 0.01
N GLY A 100 -7.71 4.00 0.76
CA GLY A 100 -7.91 3.94 2.21
C GLY A 100 -9.29 3.42 2.63
N MET A 101 -10.20 3.15 1.68
CA MET A 101 -11.55 2.71 1.97
C MET A 101 -11.58 1.22 2.26
N CYS A 102 -12.36 0.82 3.27
CA CYS A 102 -12.59 -0.57 3.60
C CYS A 102 -14.03 -0.80 4.05
N GLU A 103 -14.40 -2.05 4.27
CA GLU A 103 -15.59 -2.39 5.03
C GLU A 103 -15.44 -1.97 6.49
N LYS A 104 -16.43 -1.23 7.00
CA LYS A 104 -16.48 -0.77 8.38
C LYS A 104 -17.93 -0.70 8.85
N ASP A 105 -18.20 -1.24 10.05
CA ASP A 105 -19.52 -1.25 10.67
C ASP A 105 -20.62 -1.89 9.77
N GLY A 106 -20.24 -2.91 8.99
CA GLY A 106 -21.13 -3.59 8.03
C GLY A 106 -21.41 -2.81 6.74
N ILE A 107 -20.78 -1.64 6.56
CA ILE A 107 -20.89 -0.83 5.35
C ILE A 107 -19.62 -1.01 4.51
N ASN A 108 -19.77 -1.49 3.28
CA ASN A 108 -18.66 -1.64 2.35
C ASN A 108 -18.40 -0.32 1.59
N TYR A 109 -17.63 0.58 2.21
CA TYR A 109 -17.30 1.88 1.62
C TYR A 109 -16.53 1.77 0.32
N ARG A 110 -15.70 0.73 0.17
CA ARG A 110 -14.93 0.47 -1.05
C ARG A 110 -15.85 0.20 -2.25
N ARG A 111 -16.87 -0.64 -2.08
CA ARG A 111 -17.89 -0.93 -3.10
C ARG A 111 -18.81 0.26 -3.37
N ASN A 112 -19.17 1.02 -2.33
CA ASN A 112 -19.96 2.23 -2.51
C ASN A 112 -19.19 3.28 -3.34
N PHE A 113 -17.88 3.42 -3.07
CA PHE A 113 -17.01 4.32 -3.84
C PHE A 113 -16.92 3.89 -5.30
N ASP A 114 -16.75 2.60 -5.59
CA ASP A 114 -16.78 2.07 -6.96
C ASP A 114 -18.05 2.49 -7.73
N LYS A 115 -19.22 2.27 -7.12
CA LYS A 115 -20.51 2.62 -7.73
C LYS A 115 -20.63 4.11 -7.97
N TRP A 116 -20.37 4.91 -6.94
CA TRP A 116 -20.45 6.36 -7.03
C TRP A 116 -19.48 6.91 -8.08
N PHE A 117 -18.21 6.48 -8.05
CA PHE A 117 -17.18 6.98 -8.95
C PHE A 117 -17.54 6.72 -10.42
N LYS A 118 -18.01 5.51 -10.75
CA LYS A 118 -18.47 5.14 -12.10
C LYS A 118 -19.72 5.91 -12.54
N GLN A 119 -20.60 6.28 -11.61
CA GLN A 119 -21.82 7.03 -11.90
C GLN A 119 -21.54 8.53 -12.11
N THR A 120 -20.69 9.12 -11.28
CA THR A 120 -20.36 10.54 -11.31
C THR A 120 -19.41 10.89 -12.43
N TRP A 121 -18.35 10.09 -12.61
CA TRP A 121 -17.28 10.37 -13.57
C TRP A 121 -17.39 9.47 -14.80
N THR A 122 -18.12 9.95 -15.80
CA THR A 122 -18.46 9.14 -17.00
C THR A 122 -17.59 9.41 -18.22
N THR A 123 -16.73 10.44 -18.18
CA THR A 123 -15.83 10.79 -19.30
C THR A 123 -14.88 9.64 -19.65
N ILE A 124 -14.25 9.04 -18.64
CA ILE A 124 -13.39 7.87 -18.79
C ILE A 124 -14.15 6.66 -18.27
N LYS A 125 -14.46 5.70 -19.15
CA LYS A 125 -15.23 4.51 -18.80
C LYS A 125 -14.32 3.37 -18.38
N PHE A 126 -14.64 2.77 -17.24
CA PHE A 126 -14.05 1.50 -16.82
C PHE A 126 -14.70 0.34 -17.58
N PRO A 127 -14.00 -0.79 -17.76
CA PRO A 127 -14.61 -1.99 -18.33
C PRO A 127 -15.80 -2.46 -17.47
N GLY A 128 -16.81 -3.05 -18.11
CA GLY A 128 -18.11 -3.32 -17.47
C GLY A 128 -18.11 -4.44 -16.43
N LYS A 129 -17.08 -5.29 -16.39
CA LYS A 129 -16.93 -6.33 -15.37
C LYS A 129 -16.14 -5.78 -14.17
N GLY A 130 -16.33 -6.31 -12.97
CA GLY A 130 -15.53 -5.93 -11.80
C GLY A 130 -15.67 -4.46 -11.34
N THR A 131 -14.74 -4.04 -10.51
CA THR A 131 -14.68 -2.74 -9.83
C THR A 131 -13.59 -1.84 -10.44
N VAL A 132 -13.60 -0.55 -10.11
CA VAL A 132 -12.54 0.40 -10.48
C VAL A 132 -11.15 -0.01 -9.98
N TYR A 133 -11.07 -0.87 -8.95
CA TYR A 133 -9.83 -1.35 -8.37
C TYR A 133 -9.22 -2.54 -9.12
N ASP A 134 -10.00 -3.22 -9.95
CA ASP A 134 -9.57 -4.45 -10.64
C ASP A 134 -8.75 -4.18 -11.89
N TYR A 135 -8.54 -2.91 -12.24
CA TYR A 135 -7.90 -2.48 -13.47
C TYR A 135 -6.67 -1.61 -13.25
N PHE A 136 -5.68 -1.79 -14.13
CA PHE A 136 -4.52 -0.91 -14.32
C PHE A 136 -4.55 -0.28 -15.71
N VAL A 137 -3.83 0.83 -15.88
CA VAL A 137 -3.64 1.44 -17.21
C VAL A 137 -2.42 0.82 -17.86
N ASN A 138 -2.61 0.09 -18.97
CA ASN A 138 -1.50 -0.44 -19.73
C ASN A 138 -0.80 0.70 -20.52
N PRO A 139 0.51 0.95 -20.28
CA PRO A 139 1.23 2.04 -20.97
C PRO A 139 1.28 1.93 -22.49
N LYS A 140 1.25 0.71 -23.04
CA LYS A 140 1.34 0.44 -24.48
C LYS A 140 0.01 0.66 -25.18
N THR A 141 -1.09 0.19 -24.59
CA THR A 141 -2.42 0.26 -25.21
C THR A 141 -3.23 1.48 -24.78
N GLN A 142 -2.80 2.17 -23.70
CA GLN A 142 -3.50 3.29 -23.08
C GLN A 142 -4.96 2.95 -22.75
N LYS A 143 -5.19 1.73 -22.25
CA LYS A 143 -6.50 1.20 -21.87
C LYS A 143 -6.43 0.53 -20.50
N PHE A 144 -7.58 0.44 -19.85
CA PHE A 144 -7.73 -0.35 -18.65
C PHE A 144 -7.64 -1.84 -18.97
N GLN A 145 -6.78 -2.54 -18.26
CA GLN A 145 -6.63 -3.99 -18.29
C GLN A 145 -6.72 -4.57 -16.88
N PRO A 146 -7.26 -5.80 -16.71
CA PRO A 146 -7.38 -6.41 -15.40
C PRO A 146 -6.01 -6.66 -14.76
N TRP A 147 -5.86 -6.37 -13.46
CA TRP A 147 -4.67 -6.77 -12.69
C TRP A 147 -4.44 -8.29 -12.72
N ALA A 148 -5.52 -9.07 -12.89
CA ALA A 148 -5.48 -10.51 -13.03
C ALA A 148 -4.55 -10.99 -14.18
N GLU A 149 -4.40 -10.20 -15.25
CA GLU A 149 -3.50 -10.53 -16.37
C GLU A 149 -2.01 -10.40 -16.01
N LEU A 150 -1.67 -9.67 -14.95
CA LEU A 150 -0.30 -9.51 -14.46
C LEU A 150 0.09 -10.56 -13.42
N VAL A 151 -0.85 -11.41 -13.00
CA VAL A 151 -0.61 -12.39 -11.94
C VAL A 151 0.10 -13.61 -12.53
N SER A 152 1.39 -13.73 -12.25
CA SER A 152 2.17 -14.93 -12.57
C SER A 152 1.76 -16.12 -11.70
N ASP A 153 1.71 -17.31 -12.29
CA ASP A 153 1.55 -18.55 -11.53
C ASP A 153 2.87 -18.89 -10.83
N VAL A 154 2.75 -19.31 -9.58
CA VAL A 154 3.88 -19.74 -8.76
C VAL A 154 3.79 -21.24 -8.62
N GLU A 155 4.88 -21.95 -8.92
CA GLU A 155 4.96 -23.36 -8.61
C GLU A 155 5.45 -23.54 -7.17
N TYR A 156 4.71 -24.32 -6.39
CA TYR A 156 5.09 -24.67 -5.04
C TYR A 156 5.73 -26.06 -5.00
N ASN A 157 6.87 -26.17 -4.31
CA ASN A 157 7.47 -27.44 -3.93
C ASN A 157 7.34 -27.65 -2.42
N SER A 158 6.89 -28.83 -1.99
CA SER A 158 6.74 -29.23 -0.59
C SER A 158 8.02 -29.09 0.26
N ASP A 159 9.20 -29.03 -0.37
CA ASP A 159 10.47 -28.86 0.33
C ASP A 159 10.67 -27.42 0.87
N THR A 160 9.89 -26.46 0.36
CA THR A 160 9.93 -25.06 0.78
C THR A 160 8.82 -24.75 1.79
N PRO A 161 9.09 -24.11 2.93
CA PRO A 161 8.02 -23.77 3.87
C PRO A 161 7.01 -22.80 3.25
N MET A 162 5.72 -23.09 3.38
CA MET A 162 4.62 -22.23 2.92
C MET A 162 4.78 -20.77 3.38
N SER A 163 5.31 -20.53 4.58
CA SER A 163 5.52 -19.19 5.14
C SER A 163 6.53 -18.32 4.39
N THR A 164 7.34 -18.92 3.51
CA THR A 164 8.37 -18.24 2.70
C THR A 164 7.91 -17.93 1.28
N VAL A 165 6.85 -18.59 0.81
CA VAL A 165 6.35 -18.47 -0.56
C VAL A 165 5.21 -17.45 -0.60
N PHE A 166 5.41 -16.36 -1.34
CA PHE A 166 4.38 -15.35 -1.58
C PHE A 166 3.67 -15.65 -2.90
N VAL A 167 2.37 -15.97 -2.83
CA VAL A 167 1.55 -16.19 -4.03
C VAL A 167 0.89 -14.86 -4.43
N PRO A 168 1.23 -14.29 -5.59
CA PRO A 168 0.60 -13.07 -6.07
C PRO A 168 -0.85 -13.34 -6.50
N THR A 169 -1.68 -12.33 -6.29
CA THR A 169 -3.09 -12.24 -6.67
C THR A 169 -3.34 -10.92 -7.37
N ALA A 170 -4.52 -10.71 -7.95
CA ALA A 170 -4.85 -9.44 -8.62
C ALA A 170 -4.76 -8.25 -7.65
N GLU A 171 -5.27 -8.42 -6.42
CA GLU A 171 -5.26 -7.37 -5.40
C GLU A 171 -3.84 -7.11 -4.91
N THR A 172 -3.06 -8.15 -4.60
CA THR A 172 -1.67 -7.94 -4.16
C THR A 172 -0.80 -7.36 -5.26
N SER A 173 -1.05 -7.68 -6.53
CA SER A 173 -0.38 -7.06 -7.69
C SER A 173 -0.69 -5.57 -7.78
N SER A 174 -1.95 -5.18 -7.57
CA SER A 174 -2.35 -3.76 -7.53
C SER A 174 -1.66 -3.00 -6.39
N LEU A 175 -1.59 -3.59 -5.19
CA LEU A 175 -0.91 -2.99 -4.04
C LEU A 175 0.60 -2.90 -4.25
N ARG A 176 1.18 -3.94 -4.86
CA ARG A 176 2.59 -4.00 -5.19
C ARG A 176 2.98 -2.92 -6.19
N PHE A 177 2.14 -2.65 -7.19
CA PHE A 177 2.35 -1.54 -8.13
C PHE A 177 2.53 -0.20 -7.41
N PHE A 178 1.66 0.13 -6.45
CA PHE A 178 1.80 1.38 -5.69
C PHE A 178 2.98 1.38 -4.72
N LEU A 179 3.32 0.23 -4.14
CA LEU A 179 4.53 0.09 -3.33
C LEU A 179 5.78 0.39 -4.18
N ASP A 180 5.88 -0.22 -5.36
CA ASP A 180 6.99 0.00 -6.30
C ASP A 180 7.06 1.46 -6.77
N LEU A 181 5.89 2.05 -7.07
CA LEU A 181 5.77 3.45 -7.46
C LEU A 181 6.30 4.40 -6.38
N MET A 182 5.84 4.22 -5.14
CA MET A 182 6.20 5.10 -4.02
C MET A 182 7.66 4.91 -3.60
N VAL A 183 8.15 3.67 -3.56
CA VAL A 183 9.55 3.36 -3.28
C VAL A 183 10.48 3.97 -4.33
N GLY A 184 10.10 3.89 -5.61
CA GLY A 184 10.85 4.50 -6.71
C GLY A 184 10.88 6.03 -6.63
N LEU A 185 9.80 6.66 -6.15
CA LEU A 185 9.73 8.11 -5.91
C LEU A 185 10.38 8.54 -4.58
N ARG A 186 10.81 7.60 -3.74
CA ARG A 186 11.25 7.85 -2.36
C ARG A 186 10.18 8.54 -1.51
N LYS A 187 8.91 8.17 -1.71
CA LYS A 187 7.77 8.75 -1.00
C LYS A 187 7.17 7.74 -0.03
N PRO A 188 6.68 8.18 1.16
CA PRO A 188 6.18 7.24 2.15
C PRO A 188 4.85 6.60 1.74
N ILE A 189 4.73 5.29 1.97
CA ILE A 189 3.49 4.52 1.80
C ILE A 189 3.20 3.72 3.07
N MET A 190 1.93 3.62 3.44
CA MET A 190 1.46 2.93 4.63
C MET A 190 0.32 1.97 4.28
N PHE A 191 0.50 0.70 4.63
CA PHE A 191 -0.53 -0.32 4.52
C PHE A 191 -1.26 -0.49 5.84
N VAL A 192 -2.59 -0.41 5.81
CA VAL A 192 -3.44 -0.52 6.99
C VAL A 192 -4.40 -1.67 6.81
N GLY A 193 -4.54 -2.54 7.79
CA GLY A 193 -5.46 -3.67 7.70
C GLY A 193 -5.39 -4.57 8.92
N GLY A 194 -6.33 -5.51 9.04
CA GLY A 194 -6.36 -6.44 10.17
C GLY A 194 -5.11 -7.31 10.31
N ALA A 195 -4.99 -8.01 11.43
CA ALA A 195 -3.93 -8.99 11.62
C ALA A 195 -4.04 -10.13 10.58
N GLY A 196 -2.91 -10.54 10.01
CA GLY A 196 -2.87 -11.71 9.11
C GLY A 196 -3.30 -11.47 7.66
N VAL A 197 -3.58 -10.23 7.22
CA VAL A 197 -3.93 -9.92 5.81
C VAL A 197 -2.72 -9.81 4.87
N GLY A 198 -1.52 -10.22 5.30
CA GLY A 198 -0.33 -10.26 4.42
C GLY A 198 0.44 -8.95 4.25
N LYS A 199 0.13 -7.87 4.99
CA LYS A 199 0.80 -6.55 4.87
C LYS A 199 2.33 -6.63 4.99
N THR A 200 2.80 -7.23 6.09
CA THR A 200 4.24 -7.39 6.38
C THR A 200 4.92 -8.22 5.30
N GLN A 201 4.25 -9.26 4.78
CA GLN A 201 4.84 -10.13 3.75
C GLN A 201 4.91 -9.43 2.39
N LEU A 202 3.89 -8.64 2.03
CA LEU A 202 3.91 -7.82 0.82
C LEU A 202 5.13 -6.87 0.81
N VAL A 203 5.36 -6.18 1.94
CA VAL A 203 6.50 -5.26 2.06
C VAL A 203 7.81 -6.03 2.10
N LYS A 204 7.93 -7.09 2.90
CA LYS A 204 9.16 -7.91 2.97
C LYS A 204 9.53 -8.51 1.62
N GLY A 205 8.55 -8.96 0.83
CA GLY A 205 8.77 -9.42 -0.54
C GLY A 205 9.43 -8.34 -1.39
N LYS A 206 8.94 -7.09 -1.32
CA LYS A 206 9.60 -5.96 -2.01
C LYS A 206 11.02 -5.72 -1.52
N LEU A 207 11.22 -5.75 -0.20
CA LEU A 207 12.53 -5.47 0.39
C LEU A 207 13.57 -6.54 0.03
N ALA A 208 13.15 -7.78 -0.21
CA ALA A 208 14.01 -8.87 -0.64
C ALA A 208 14.47 -8.73 -2.11
N GLU A 209 13.68 -8.04 -2.95
CA GLU A 209 14.00 -7.78 -4.36
C GLU A 209 14.80 -6.50 -4.58
N LEU A 210 15.28 -5.85 -3.50
CA LEU A 210 16.08 -4.64 -3.60
C LEU A 210 17.46 -4.96 -4.19
N GLY A 211 17.92 -4.15 -5.15
CA GLY A 211 19.29 -4.22 -5.67
C GLY A 211 20.32 -3.71 -4.66
N GLU A 212 21.61 -3.88 -4.98
CA GLU A 212 22.72 -3.54 -4.06
C GLU A 212 22.78 -2.05 -3.64
N ASP A 213 22.19 -1.17 -4.46
CA ASP A 213 22.09 0.28 -4.23
C ASP A 213 21.05 0.66 -3.18
N GLN A 214 20.19 -0.27 -2.77
CA GLN A 214 19.15 -0.03 -1.78
C GLN A 214 19.33 -0.95 -0.58
N MET A 215 19.24 -0.37 0.60
CA MET A 215 19.26 -1.06 1.88
C MET A 215 17.89 -0.93 2.53
N SER A 216 17.54 -1.90 3.38
CA SER A 216 16.34 -1.81 4.20
C SER A 216 16.65 -2.10 5.66
N LEU A 217 15.92 -1.46 6.56
CA LEU A 217 15.94 -1.73 7.99
C LEU A 217 14.51 -1.96 8.46
N ALA A 218 14.21 -3.18 8.87
CA ALA A 218 12.93 -3.53 9.46
C ALA A 218 12.91 -3.17 10.95
N ILE A 219 11.90 -2.41 11.36
CA ILE A 219 11.67 -1.94 12.72
C ILE A 219 10.26 -2.32 13.10
N ALA A 220 10.10 -3.24 14.04
CA ALA A 220 8.79 -3.60 14.58
C ALA A 220 8.51 -2.74 15.82
N PHE A 221 7.43 -1.94 15.78
CA PHE A 221 6.99 -1.21 16.95
C PHE A 221 6.27 -2.12 17.92
N ASN A 222 6.46 -1.83 19.21
CA ASN A 222 5.76 -2.46 20.30
C ASN A 222 5.40 -1.39 21.34
N TYR A 223 4.64 -1.81 22.35
CA TYR A 223 4.20 -0.92 23.43
C TYR A 223 5.35 -0.18 24.13
N PHE A 224 6.52 -0.83 24.27
CA PHE A 224 7.69 -0.32 24.98
C PHE A 224 8.66 0.46 24.08
N THR A 225 8.35 0.63 22.80
CA THR A 225 9.20 1.37 21.87
C THR A 225 9.18 2.84 22.25
N ASP A 226 10.27 3.30 22.85
CA ASP A 226 10.44 4.69 23.23
C ASP A 226 11.24 5.46 22.16
N VAL A 227 11.17 6.79 22.22
CA VAL A 227 11.81 7.63 21.21
C VAL A 227 13.34 7.56 21.26
N ILE A 228 13.93 7.17 22.40
CA ILE A 228 15.39 7.07 22.55
C ILE A 228 15.90 5.80 21.87
N SER A 229 15.31 4.64 22.16
CA SER A 229 15.67 3.39 21.47
C SER A 229 15.39 3.49 19.97
N PHE A 230 14.25 4.06 19.59
CA PHE A 230 13.89 4.21 18.19
C PHE A 230 14.88 5.08 17.40
N GLN A 231 15.30 6.23 17.96
CA GLN A 231 16.32 7.07 17.33
C GLN A 231 17.65 6.32 17.16
N LYS A 232 18.09 5.57 18.18
CA LYS A 232 19.32 4.77 18.10
C LYS A 232 19.24 3.70 17.01
N ILE A 233 18.11 3.01 16.89
CA ILE A 233 17.88 2.00 15.85
C ILE A 233 17.94 2.66 14.47
N MET A 234 17.26 3.80 14.28
CA MET A 234 17.31 4.52 13.00
C MET A 234 18.69 5.06 12.65
N GLU A 235 19.49 5.47 13.65
CA GLU A 235 20.87 5.93 13.46
C GLU A 235 21.88 4.80 13.20
N SER A 236 21.56 3.56 13.57
CA SER A 236 22.50 2.42 13.47
C SER A 236 23.05 2.13 12.05
N PRO A 237 22.28 2.22 10.95
CA PRO A 237 22.82 2.05 9.61
C PRO A 237 23.38 3.35 9.00
N LEU A 238 23.41 4.46 9.74
CA LEU A 238 23.80 5.77 9.19
C LEU A 238 25.25 6.09 9.47
N GLU A 239 25.92 6.66 8.47
CA GLU A 239 27.26 7.20 8.57
C GLU A 239 27.23 8.72 8.53
N LYS A 240 28.18 9.34 9.25
CA LYS A 240 28.42 10.77 9.13
C LYS A 240 29.10 11.05 7.79
N LYS A 241 28.43 11.81 6.92
CA LYS A 241 28.96 12.19 5.60
C LYS A 241 29.83 13.45 5.70
N ALA A 242 29.27 14.54 6.19
CA ALA A 242 29.97 15.81 6.35
C ALA A 242 29.24 16.71 7.35
N GLY A 243 29.97 17.32 8.28
CA GLY A 243 29.40 18.25 9.26
C GLY A 243 28.24 17.62 10.05
N ILE A 244 27.03 18.13 9.84
CA ILE A 244 25.78 17.66 10.45
C ILE A 244 24.98 16.69 9.57
N ASN A 245 25.50 16.30 8.41
CA ASN A 245 24.82 15.42 7.45
C ASN A 245 25.17 13.95 7.70
N PHE A 246 24.12 13.14 7.77
CA PHE A 246 24.16 11.70 7.94
C PHE A 246 23.35 11.04 6.82
N GLY A 247 23.72 9.82 6.48
CA GLY A 247 23.04 9.02 5.48
C GLY A 247 23.59 7.60 5.44
N PRO A 248 22.93 6.69 4.72
CA PRO A 248 23.41 5.33 4.56
C PRO A 248 24.82 5.27 3.90
N PRO A 249 25.53 4.14 4.01
CA PRO A 249 26.89 3.99 3.47
C PRO A 249 27.00 4.27 1.98
N GLY A 250 28.10 4.90 1.57
CA GLY A 250 28.34 5.30 0.18
C GLY A 250 27.21 6.16 -0.42
N THR A 251 26.73 5.74 -1.59
CA THR A 251 25.63 6.35 -2.37
C THR A 251 24.31 5.61 -2.23
N LYS A 252 24.23 4.62 -1.33
CA LYS A 252 23.04 3.78 -1.18
C LYS A 252 21.83 4.59 -0.71
N SER A 253 20.64 4.04 -0.91
CA SER A 253 19.40 4.57 -0.32
C SER A 253 18.87 3.61 0.72
N LEU A 254 18.31 4.13 1.82
CA LEU A 254 17.82 3.31 2.93
C LEU A 254 16.30 3.40 3.07
N ILE A 255 15.65 2.25 3.18
CA ILE A 255 14.22 2.11 3.43
C ILE A 255 14.01 1.67 4.88
N TYR A 256 13.45 2.56 5.70
CA TYR A 256 12.95 2.17 7.02
C TYR A 256 11.58 1.51 6.85
N PHE A 257 11.51 0.21 7.09
CA PHE A 257 10.25 -0.51 7.14
C PHE A 257 9.75 -0.56 8.58
N VAL A 258 8.68 0.19 8.87
CA VAL A 258 8.10 0.27 10.22
C VAL A 258 6.84 -0.60 10.27
N ASP A 259 6.91 -1.72 10.99
CA ASP A 259 5.76 -2.57 11.23
C ASP A 259 5.04 -2.15 12.52
N ASP A 260 3.73 -2.37 12.58
CA ASP A 260 2.87 -2.04 13.71
C ASP A 260 2.99 -0.57 14.20
N LEU A 261 2.96 0.38 13.26
CA LEU A 261 3.20 1.82 13.48
C LEU A 261 2.41 2.44 14.66
N ASN A 262 1.22 1.93 14.97
CA ASN A 262 0.32 2.46 15.99
C ASN A 262 0.41 1.77 17.37
N MET A 263 1.35 0.84 17.56
CA MET A 263 1.55 0.14 18.83
C MET A 263 2.29 0.90 19.95
N PRO A 264 3.13 1.93 19.70
CA PRO A 264 3.83 2.61 20.79
C PRO A 264 2.88 3.23 21.82
N LYS A 265 3.27 3.17 23.09
CA LYS A 265 2.52 3.80 24.19
C LYS A 265 2.38 5.31 23.98
N LEU A 266 1.19 5.82 24.27
CA LEU A 266 0.92 7.26 24.30
C LEU A 266 1.35 7.88 25.63
N ASP A 267 1.86 9.12 25.58
CA ASP A 267 2.08 9.93 26.77
C ASP A 267 0.76 10.55 27.30
N LEU A 268 0.85 11.37 28.34
CA LEU A 268 -0.30 12.07 28.94
C LEU A 268 -1.02 13.02 27.98
N TYR A 269 -0.37 13.40 26.88
CA TYR A 269 -0.91 14.27 25.84
C TYR A 269 -1.29 13.48 24.58
N GLU A 270 -1.50 12.16 24.73
CA GLU A 270 -1.88 11.25 23.66
C GLU A 270 -0.90 11.23 22.48
N THR A 271 0.38 11.54 22.75
CA THR A 271 1.43 11.59 21.74
C THR A 271 2.27 10.33 21.79
N ALA A 272 2.30 9.61 20.66
CA ALA A 272 3.28 8.56 20.43
C ALA A 272 4.64 9.19 20.07
N MET A 273 5.59 9.16 21.00
CA MET A 273 6.89 9.84 20.82
C MET A 273 7.72 9.34 19.62
N PRO A 274 7.79 8.03 19.31
CA PRO A 274 8.46 7.54 18.09
C PRO A 274 7.84 8.09 16.79
N ILE A 275 6.51 8.16 16.73
CA ILE A 275 5.75 8.72 15.60
C ILE A 275 6.09 10.21 15.41
N SER A 276 6.24 10.95 16.51
CA SER A 276 6.65 12.36 16.47
C SER A 276 8.07 12.56 15.91
N LEU A 277 9.00 11.65 16.20
CA LEU A 277 10.35 11.68 15.60
C LEU A 277 10.29 11.41 14.09
N MET A 278 9.51 10.41 13.65
CA MET A 278 9.28 10.15 12.23
C MET A 278 8.68 11.38 11.52
N ARG A 279 7.74 12.07 12.17
CA ARG A 279 7.11 13.28 11.64
C ARG A 279 8.13 14.41 11.47
N GLN A 280 8.99 14.60 12.45
CA GLN A 280 10.09 15.56 12.38
C GLN A 280 11.00 15.24 11.19
N HIS A 281 11.41 13.99 11.05
CA HIS A 281 12.28 13.56 9.96
C HIS A 281 11.64 13.78 8.58
N LEU A 282 10.45 13.24 8.35
CA LEU A 282 9.76 13.38 7.06
C LEU A 282 9.37 14.83 6.75
N GLY A 283 9.14 15.65 7.77
CA GLY A 283 8.74 17.05 7.62
C GLY A 283 9.90 18.00 7.37
N TRP A 284 11.05 17.79 8.01
CA TRP A 284 12.17 18.72 8.00
C TRP A 284 13.49 18.14 7.45
N GLY A 285 13.56 16.84 7.17
CA GLY A 285 14.76 16.16 6.70
C GLY A 285 15.85 15.99 7.76
N HIS A 286 15.56 16.26 9.04
CA HIS A 286 16.52 16.18 10.13
C HIS A 286 15.84 15.85 11.45
N TRP A 287 16.63 15.38 12.42
CA TRP A 287 16.25 15.34 13.83
C TRP A 287 17.36 15.92 14.70
N PHE A 288 17.09 16.11 15.99
CA PHE A 288 18.08 16.67 16.91
C PHE A 288 18.92 15.58 17.58
N ASP A 289 20.22 15.84 17.67
CA ASP A 289 21.11 15.18 18.62
C ASP A 289 20.79 15.73 20.02
N ARG A 290 20.32 14.87 20.92
CA ARG A 290 19.91 15.28 22.27
C ARG A 290 21.11 15.54 23.19
N ALA A 291 22.26 14.94 22.90
CA ALA A 291 23.47 15.15 23.68
C ALA A 291 24.19 16.44 23.26
N LYS A 292 24.22 16.71 21.95
CA LYS A 292 24.93 17.88 21.40
C LYS A 292 24.04 19.10 21.14
N LEU A 293 22.72 18.95 21.24
CA LEU A 293 21.73 19.97 20.91
C LEU A 293 21.91 20.56 19.51
N THR A 294 22.36 19.72 18.57
CA THR A 294 22.61 20.09 17.16
C THR A 294 21.68 19.32 16.24
N GLN A 295 21.43 19.86 15.06
CA GLN A 295 20.68 19.17 14.02
C GLN A 295 21.53 18.03 13.44
N LYS A 296 20.89 16.92 13.10
CA LYS A 296 21.42 15.85 12.25
C LYS A 296 20.54 15.75 11.02
N ASN A 297 21.04 16.21 9.88
CA ASN A 297 20.35 16.09 8.60
C ASN A 297 20.46 14.65 8.12
N ILE A 298 19.33 14.03 7.81
CA ILE A 298 19.24 12.62 7.47
C ILE A 298 18.80 12.53 6.01
N ASN A 299 19.75 12.13 5.18
CA ASN A 299 19.59 12.17 3.73
C ASN A 299 19.53 10.74 3.15
N ASN A 300 18.95 10.61 1.96
CA ASN A 300 18.83 9.34 1.22
C ASN A 300 18.08 8.23 1.97
N THR A 301 17.11 8.60 2.80
CA THR A 301 16.26 7.69 3.54
C THR A 301 14.79 7.83 3.14
N GLN A 302 14.01 6.76 3.26
CA GLN A 302 12.56 6.76 3.04
C GLN A 302 11.85 5.80 4.01
N TYR A 303 10.52 5.82 4.03
CA TYR A 303 9.71 5.00 4.93
C TYR A 303 8.67 4.18 4.18
N VAL A 304 8.52 2.93 4.61
CA VAL A 304 7.34 2.10 4.32
C VAL A 304 6.77 1.68 5.66
N ALA A 305 5.46 1.80 5.86
CA ALA A 305 4.83 1.48 7.13
C ALA A 305 3.70 0.46 6.99
N CYS A 306 3.47 -0.30 8.05
CA CYS A 306 2.32 -1.17 8.22
C CYS A 306 1.61 -0.85 9.55
N MET A 307 0.29 -0.98 9.58
CA MET A 307 -0.52 -0.71 10.76
C MET A 307 -1.69 -1.69 10.88
N ASN A 308 -2.02 -2.05 12.12
CA ASN A 308 -3.26 -2.74 12.45
C ASN A 308 -4.25 -1.79 13.16
N PRO A 309 -5.37 -1.38 12.52
CA PRO A 309 -6.31 -0.42 13.12
C PRO A 309 -7.06 -0.98 14.32
N THR A 310 -7.07 -2.30 14.55
CA THR A 310 -7.77 -2.93 15.69
C THR A 310 -6.88 -3.14 16.92
N ALA A 311 -5.60 -2.78 16.84
CA ALA A 311 -4.62 -2.96 17.93
C ALA A 311 -3.85 -1.65 18.14
N GLY A 312 -3.48 -1.35 19.39
CA GLY A 312 -2.79 -0.09 19.72
C GLY A 312 -3.71 1.13 19.64
N SER A 313 -3.17 2.28 19.22
CA SER A 313 -3.99 3.49 19.03
C SER A 313 -4.78 3.43 17.73
N PHE A 314 -6.07 3.75 17.79
CA PHE A 314 -6.93 3.89 16.61
C PHE A 314 -6.59 5.13 15.78
N ILE A 315 -5.91 6.12 16.37
CA ILE A 315 -5.62 7.41 15.75
C ILE A 315 -4.11 7.60 15.69
N ILE A 316 -3.58 7.76 14.48
CA ILE A 316 -2.23 8.26 14.25
C ILE A 316 -2.28 9.78 14.16
N ASN A 317 -1.19 10.43 14.57
CA ASN A 317 -0.98 11.86 14.35
C ASN A 317 -1.26 12.26 12.87
N PRO A 318 -2.30 13.06 12.59
CA PRO A 318 -2.69 13.36 11.21
C PRO A 318 -1.62 14.17 10.44
N ARG A 319 -0.70 14.85 11.15
CA ARG A 319 0.42 15.58 10.55
C ARG A 319 1.51 14.65 10.04
N LEU A 320 1.65 13.45 10.61
CA LEU A 320 2.48 12.39 10.02
C LEU A 320 1.72 11.75 8.86
N GLN A 321 0.47 11.35 9.10
CA GLN A 321 -0.30 10.58 8.14
C GLN A 321 -0.43 11.29 6.79
N ARG A 322 -0.59 12.62 6.75
CA ARG A 322 -0.64 13.41 5.50
C ARG A 322 0.56 13.23 4.56
N LEU A 323 1.70 12.76 5.08
CA LEU A 323 2.93 12.52 4.31
C LEU A 323 2.95 11.13 3.66
N PHE A 324 2.06 10.23 4.09
CA PHE A 324 1.93 8.88 3.58
C PHE A 324 0.77 8.77 2.59
N MET A 325 0.97 7.98 1.54
CA MET A 325 -0.14 7.33 0.85
C MET A 325 -0.66 6.20 1.76
N THR A 326 -1.93 6.26 2.14
CA THR A 326 -2.56 5.23 2.98
C THR A 326 -3.33 4.25 2.11
N VAL A 327 -3.04 2.96 2.26
CA VAL A 327 -3.68 1.89 1.49
C VAL A 327 -4.27 0.86 2.44
N ALA A 328 -5.58 0.68 2.39
CA ALA A 328 -6.31 -0.34 3.11
C ALA A 328 -6.09 -1.70 2.42
N MET A 329 -5.60 -2.65 3.21
CA MET A 329 -5.49 -4.06 2.87
C MET A 329 -6.60 -4.81 3.60
N GLU A 330 -7.56 -5.27 2.82
CA GLU A 330 -8.65 -6.11 3.30
C GLU A 330 -8.27 -7.59 3.25
N PHE A 331 -9.13 -8.42 3.80
CA PHE A 331 -9.00 -9.86 3.66
C PHE A 331 -9.14 -10.24 2.17
N PRO A 332 -8.30 -11.14 1.63
CA PRO A 332 -8.42 -11.57 0.24
C PRO A 332 -9.80 -12.18 -0.04
N GLY A 333 -10.36 -11.90 -1.22
CA GLY A 333 -11.62 -12.51 -1.66
C GLY A 333 -11.50 -14.01 -1.92
N GLN A 334 -12.63 -14.69 -2.13
CA GLN A 334 -12.65 -16.14 -2.39
C GLN A 334 -11.77 -16.56 -3.57
N ASP A 335 -11.80 -15.84 -4.69
CA ASP A 335 -11.00 -16.15 -5.87
C ASP A 335 -9.49 -16.12 -5.56
N SER A 336 -9.09 -15.14 -4.75
CA SER A 336 -7.70 -14.96 -4.34
C SER A 336 -7.26 -16.03 -3.34
N LEU A 337 -8.12 -16.41 -2.40
CA LEU A 337 -7.86 -17.53 -1.49
C LEU A 337 -7.76 -18.86 -2.27
N MET A 338 -8.65 -19.08 -3.25
CA MET A 338 -8.60 -20.23 -4.15
C MET A 338 -7.27 -20.30 -4.90
N LYS A 339 -6.77 -19.18 -5.43
CA LYS A 339 -5.45 -19.13 -6.09
C LYS A 339 -4.31 -19.41 -5.11
N ILE A 340 -4.30 -18.74 -3.96
CA ILE A 340 -3.24 -18.88 -2.94
C ILE A 340 -3.13 -20.32 -2.46
N TYR A 341 -4.21 -20.88 -1.91
CA TYR A 341 -4.18 -22.22 -1.32
C TYR A 341 -4.19 -23.32 -2.38
N GLY A 342 -4.79 -23.07 -3.55
CA GLY A 342 -4.72 -23.98 -4.69
C GLY A 342 -3.30 -24.20 -5.16
N THR A 343 -2.47 -23.15 -5.16
CA THR A 343 -1.04 -23.25 -5.47
C THR A 343 -0.33 -24.24 -4.54
N PHE A 344 -0.58 -24.15 -3.23
CA PHE A 344 0.05 -25.02 -2.23
C PHE A 344 -0.46 -26.47 -2.27
N ILE A 345 -1.78 -26.65 -2.29
CA ILE A 345 -2.40 -27.99 -2.31
C ILE A 345 -2.05 -28.71 -3.60
N ASN A 346 -2.23 -28.07 -4.76
CA ASN A 346 -1.95 -28.71 -6.03
C ASN A 346 -0.45 -28.99 -6.17
N GLY A 347 0.41 -28.06 -5.72
CA GLY A 347 1.86 -28.27 -5.69
C GLY A 347 2.28 -29.48 -4.86
N HIS A 348 1.65 -29.70 -3.71
CA HIS A 348 1.91 -30.87 -2.87
C HIS A 348 1.32 -32.16 -3.45
N LEU A 349 0.08 -32.09 -3.95
CA LEU A 349 -0.63 -33.24 -4.52
C LEU A 349 -0.03 -33.73 -5.85
N LYS A 350 0.77 -32.92 -6.56
CA LYS A 350 1.52 -33.34 -7.77
C LYS A 350 2.34 -34.62 -7.59
N LYS A 351 2.75 -34.95 -6.36
CA LYS A 351 3.52 -36.17 -6.04
C LYS A 351 2.64 -37.43 -5.95
N PHE A 352 1.32 -37.28 -5.94
CA PHE A 352 0.35 -38.35 -5.74
C PHE A 352 -0.39 -38.71 -7.04
N ARG A 353 -1.15 -39.81 -7.02
CA ARG A 353 -1.96 -40.25 -8.17
C ARG A 353 -3.00 -39.20 -8.58
N ASP A 354 -3.34 -39.18 -9.87
CA ASP A 354 -4.25 -38.21 -10.47
C ASP A 354 -5.62 -38.15 -9.77
N ASP A 355 -6.15 -39.31 -9.34
CA ASP A 355 -7.40 -39.41 -8.57
C ASP A 355 -7.38 -38.54 -7.29
N VAL A 356 -6.21 -38.40 -6.66
CA VAL A 356 -6.02 -37.56 -5.47
C VAL A 356 -5.86 -36.09 -5.84
N GLN A 357 -5.19 -35.80 -6.96
CA GLN A 357 -5.02 -34.44 -7.47
C GLN A 357 -6.37 -33.79 -7.79
N GLU A 358 -7.31 -34.55 -8.38
CA GLU A 358 -8.68 -34.07 -8.66
C GLU A 358 -9.46 -33.69 -7.38
N LEU A 359 -9.18 -34.37 -6.26
CA LEU A 359 -9.79 -34.05 -4.97
C LEU A 359 -9.26 -32.75 -4.37
N GLY A 360 -8.04 -32.32 -4.72
CA GLY A 360 -7.41 -31.13 -4.17
C GLY A 360 -8.25 -29.86 -4.29
N THR A 361 -8.79 -29.61 -5.50
CA THR A 361 -9.63 -28.44 -5.76
C THR A 361 -10.95 -28.50 -4.99
N LYS A 362 -11.56 -29.69 -4.87
CA LYS A 362 -12.82 -29.89 -4.14
C LYS A 362 -12.63 -29.71 -2.63
N ILE A 363 -11.53 -30.23 -2.08
CA ILE A 363 -11.16 -30.06 -0.67
C ILE A 363 -10.92 -28.58 -0.37
N LEU A 364 -10.24 -27.86 -1.27
CA LEU A 364 -10.03 -26.43 -1.10
C LEU A 364 -11.33 -25.64 -1.04
N GLN A 365 -12.24 -25.89 -1.99
CA GLN A 365 -13.56 -25.25 -1.99
C GLN A 365 -14.34 -25.55 -0.71
N ALA A 366 -14.34 -26.82 -0.27
CA ALA A 366 -14.98 -27.22 0.97
C ALA A 366 -14.35 -26.55 2.20
N ALA A 367 -13.02 -26.44 2.26
CA ALA A 367 -12.31 -25.81 3.37
C ALA A 367 -12.59 -24.30 3.44
N LEU A 368 -12.62 -23.61 2.30
CA LEU A 368 -12.96 -22.18 2.25
C LEU A 368 -14.42 -21.92 2.63
N ALA A 369 -15.36 -22.72 2.13
CA ALA A 369 -16.77 -22.61 2.49
C ALA A 369 -17.00 -22.94 3.98
N LEU A 370 -16.29 -23.94 4.51
CA LEU A 370 -16.34 -24.27 5.93
C LEU A 370 -15.78 -23.15 6.79
N HIS A 371 -14.63 -22.58 6.40
CA HIS A 371 -14.01 -21.45 7.12
C HIS A 371 -14.94 -20.24 7.17
N ASP A 372 -15.56 -19.87 6.05
CA ASP A 372 -16.50 -18.76 6.00
C ASP A 372 -17.75 -19.01 6.89
N LYS A 373 -18.30 -20.22 6.84
CA LYS A 373 -19.44 -20.62 7.69
C LYS A 373 -19.07 -20.62 9.18
N VAL A 374 -17.87 -21.08 9.54
CA VAL A 374 -17.37 -21.07 10.92
C VAL A 374 -17.12 -19.63 11.38
N ALA A 375 -16.48 -18.79 10.57
CA ALA A 375 -16.20 -17.39 10.90
C ALA A 375 -17.48 -16.57 11.12
N THR A 376 -18.53 -16.84 10.32
CA THR A 376 -19.82 -16.15 10.44
C THR A 376 -20.68 -16.66 11.61
N SER A 377 -20.61 -17.97 11.91
CA SER A 377 -21.39 -18.62 12.98
C SER A 377 -20.75 -18.41 14.36
N PHE A 378 -19.44 -18.52 14.46
CA PHE A 378 -18.68 -18.40 15.70
C PHE A 378 -17.99 -17.04 15.76
N ARG A 379 -18.76 -16.01 16.12
CA ARG A 379 -18.25 -14.64 16.24
C ARG A 379 -17.55 -14.43 17.57
N LYS A 380 -16.47 -13.64 17.53
CA LYS A 380 -15.80 -13.12 18.72
C LYS A 380 -16.79 -12.28 19.54
N THR A 381 -17.06 -12.69 20.76
CA THR A 381 -17.87 -11.94 21.72
C THR A 381 -17.09 -11.74 23.01
N ALA A 382 -17.60 -10.92 23.93
CA ALA A 382 -17.00 -10.75 25.26
C ALA A 382 -16.90 -12.09 26.03
N VAL A 383 -17.86 -13.00 25.82
CA VAL A 383 -17.89 -14.33 26.44
C VAL A 383 -17.01 -15.32 25.65
N ASN A 384 -17.09 -15.29 24.33
CA ASN A 384 -16.34 -16.18 23.44
C ASN A 384 -15.20 -15.44 22.75
N PHE A 385 -14.30 -14.85 23.54
CA PHE A 385 -13.19 -14.05 23.02
C PHE A 385 -12.19 -14.87 22.19
N HIS A 386 -12.19 -16.19 22.35
CA HIS A 386 -11.33 -17.13 21.65
C HIS A 386 -11.85 -17.53 20.26
N TYR A 387 -13.08 -17.14 19.88
CA TYR A 387 -13.62 -17.35 18.53
C TYR A 387 -13.06 -16.32 17.55
N GLU A 388 -11.80 -16.54 17.16
CA GLU A 388 -11.10 -15.73 16.19
C GLU A 388 -10.68 -16.60 15.01
N PHE A 389 -11.41 -16.50 13.89
CA PHE A 389 -11.10 -17.24 12.66
C PHE A 389 -10.50 -16.29 11.63
N THR A 390 -9.26 -16.57 11.22
CA THR A 390 -8.48 -15.73 10.30
C THR A 390 -7.80 -16.59 9.24
N VAL A 391 -7.25 -15.97 8.17
CA VAL A 391 -6.40 -16.63 7.17
C VAL A 391 -5.25 -17.38 7.84
N ARG A 392 -4.75 -16.93 9.00
CA ARG A 392 -3.70 -17.64 9.74
C ARG A 392 -4.16 -19.04 10.17
N HIS A 393 -5.41 -19.21 10.57
CA HIS A 393 -5.95 -20.52 10.93
C HIS A 393 -6.03 -21.43 9.71
N LEU A 394 -6.51 -20.90 8.60
CA LEU A 394 -6.57 -21.63 7.33
C LEU A 394 -5.15 -21.99 6.83
N ALA A 395 -4.19 -21.07 6.96
CA ALA A 395 -2.78 -21.31 6.68
C ALA A 395 -2.18 -22.40 7.57
N ASN A 396 -2.50 -22.42 8.87
CA ASN A 396 -2.03 -23.47 9.77
C ASN A 396 -2.63 -24.83 9.42
N VAL A 397 -3.92 -24.89 9.03
CA VAL A 397 -4.56 -26.14 8.58
C VAL A 397 -3.87 -26.67 7.33
N PHE A 398 -3.68 -25.82 6.32
CA PHE A 398 -2.97 -26.23 5.10
C PHE A 398 -1.51 -26.58 5.38
N GLN A 399 -0.81 -25.81 6.21
CA GLN A 399 0.55 -26.14 6.62
C GLN A 399 0.63 -27.51 7.30
N GLY A 400 -0.34 -27.86 8.16
CA GLY A 400 -0.43 -29.18 8.77
C GLY A 400 -0.66 -30.29 7.75
N LEU A 401 -1.50 -30.06 6.74
CA LEU A 401 -1.72 -31.03 5.64
C LEU A 401 -0.46 -31.23 4.77
N LEU A 402 0.33 -30.17 4.60
CA LEU A 402 1.53 -30.17 3.77
C LEU A 402 2.76 -30.81 4.45
N MET A 403 2.70 -31.07 5.75
CA MET A 403 3.77 -31.69 6.55
C MET A 403 3.84 -33.23 6.46
N SER A 404 3.12 -33.83 5.49
CA SER A 404 3.10 -35.29 5.27
C SER A 404 4.31 -35.83 4.52
#